data_AF-A0A317P0L3-F1
#
_entry.id   AF-A0A317P0L3-F1
#
_cell.length_a   1.000
_cell.length_b   1.000
_cell.length_c   1.000
_cell.angle_alpha   90.00
_cell.angle_beta   90.00
_cell.angle_gamma   90.00
#
_symmetry.space_group_name_H-M   'P 1'
#
loop_
_entity.id
_entity.type
_entity.pdbx_description
1 polymer ?
#
loop_
_entity_poly.entity_id
_entity_poly.type
_entity_poly.pdbx_seq_one_letter_code
_entity_poly.pdbx_strand_id
1 'polypeptide(L)'
;MVGEVIGAVLLVVVGTVHVLPGVVAVAPARAATAYGTDVPNRDLELLLRHRAVLLALVGIGLIVGAFVPSIRVAMIATGIVSTGSFLVLVATIGAGELNARTLQVARIDVGALAALVLTALVYGFVG
;
A
#
# COMPACT_ATOMS: atom_id res chain seq x y z
N MET A 1 23.39 -12.33 -2.40
CA MET A 1 22.50 -13.44 -2.83
C MET A 1 21.30 -13.68 -1.91
N VAL A 2 21.42 -14.24 -0.70
CA VAL A 2 20.22 -14.56 0.13
C VAL A 2 19.42 -13.30 0.53
N GLY A 3 20.08 -12.23 0.96
CA GLY A 3 19.42 -10.97 1.33
C GLY A 3 18.69 -10.30 0.15
N GLU A 4 19.24 -10.36 -1.05
CA GLU A 4 18.61 -9.77 -2.25
C GLU A 4 17.35 -10.50 -2.66
N VAL A 5 17.33 -11.84 -2.54
CA VAL A 5 16.14 -12.66 -2.79
C VAL A 5 15.06 -12.32 -1.78
N ILE A 6 15.42 -12.21 -0.49
CA ILE A 6 14.48 -11.81 0.57
C ILE A 6 13.89 -10.44 0.27
N GLY A 7 14.72 -9.44 -0.05
CA GLY A 7 14.24 -8.09 -0.39
C GLY A 7 13.31 -8.08 -1.60
N ALA A 8 13.61 -8.86 -2.64
CA ALA A 8 12.77 -8.94 -3.83
C ALA A 8 11.41 -9.58 -3.52
N VAL A 9 11.39 -10.66 -2.72
CA VAL A 9 10.16 -11.29 -2.26
C VAL A 9 9.32 -10.32 -1.44
N LEU A 10 9.93 -9.57 -0.52
CA LEU A 10 9.22 -8.56 0.29
C LEU A 10 8.60 -7.46 -0.58
N LEU A 11 9.32 -6.96 -1.59
CA LEU A 11 8.78 -5.98 -2.54
C LEU A 11 7.58 -6.51 -3.33
N VAL A 12 7.65 -7.76 -3.79
CA VAL A 12 6.55 -8.39 -4.52
C VAL A 12 5.33 -8.57 -3.61
N VAL A 13 5.53 -9.04 -2.38
CA VAL A 13 4.45 -9.22 -1.40
C VAL A 13 3.79 -7.88 -1.07
N VAL A 14 4.58 -6.87 -0.69
CA VAL A 14 4.05 -5.54 -0.36
C VAL A 14 3.39 -4.88 -1.57
N GLY A 15 4.00 -4.99 -2.74
CA GLY A 15 3.44 -4.47 -3.98
C GLY A 15 2.09 -5.11 -4.31
N THR A 16 1.94 -6.42 -4.09
CA THR A 16 0.66 -7.12 -4.26
C THR A 16 -0.41 -6.61 -3.29
N VAL A 17 -0.04 -6.34 -2.02
CA VAL A 17 -0.94 -5.73 -1.03
C VAL A 17 -1.43 -4.35 -1.49
N HIS A 18 -0.55 -3.56 -2.11
CA HIS A 18 -0.90 -2.23 -2.64
C HIS A 18 -1.75 -2.28 -3.92
N VAL A 19 -1.66 -3.35 -4.71
CA VAL A 19 -2.48 -3.55 -5.91
C VAL A 19 -3.92 -3.98 -5.58
N LEU A 20 -4.15 -4.65 -4.44
CA LEU A 20 -5.49 -5.08 -4.00
C LEU A 20 -6.53 -3.95 -4.00
N PRO A 21 -6.25 -2.75 -3.42
CA PRO A 21 -7.13 -1.58 -3.56
C PRO A 21 -7.45 -1.23 -5.02
N GLY A 22 -6.49 -1.35 -5.94
CA GLY A 22 -6.67 -1.08 -7.37
C GLY A 22 -7.77 -1.92 -8.03
N VAL A 23 -7.98 -3.16 -7.57
CA VAL A 23 -9.08 -4.02 -8.04
C VAL A 23 -10.45 -3.40 -7.68
N VAL A 24 -10.51 -2.66 -6.57
CA VAL A 24 -11.72 -1.94 -6.13
C VAL A 24 -11.97 -0.68 -6.97
N ALA A 25 -10.94 -0.08 -7.57
CA ALA A 25 -11.09 1.07 -8.48
C ALA A 25 -11.92 0.73 -9.74
N VAL A 26 -11.75 -0.49 -10.25
CA VAL A 26 -12.36 -0.95 -11.51
C VAL A 26 -13.72 -1.61 -11.28
N ALA A 27 -13.98 -2.13 -10.08
CA ALA A 27 -15.21 -2.86 -9.74
C ALA A 27 -15.99 -2.14 -8.62
N PRO A 28 -16.81 -1.12 -8.92
CA PRO A 28 -17.59 -0.38 -7.91
C PRO A 28 -18.60 -1.25 -7.14
N ALA A 29 -19.15 -2.29 -7.78
CA ALA A 29 -19.99 -3.28 -7.10
C ALA A 29 -19.23 -4.02 -5.97
N ARG A 30 -17.90 -4.12 -6.08
CA ARG A 30 -17.05 -4.68 -5.02
C ARG A 30 -16.66 -3.66 -3.96
N ALA A 31 -16.75 -2.36 -4.23
CA ALA A 31 -16.40 -1.30 -3.28
C ALA A 31 -17.36 -1.27 -2.08
N ALA A 32 -18.67 -1.40 -2.31
CA ALA A 32 -19.66 -1.54 -1.24
C ALA A 32 -19.40 -2.79 -0.38
N THR A 33 -19.08 -3.92 -1.01
CA THR A 33 -18.72 -5.17 -0.31
C THR A 33 -17.31 -5.20 0.26
N ALA A 34 -16.40 -4.28 -0.11
CA ALA A 34 -15.02 -4.20 0.38
C ALA A 34 -14.86 -3.18 1.50
N TYR A 35 -15.62 -2.08 1.48
CA TYR A 35 -15.59 -1.04 2.51
C TYR A 35 -16.76 -1.10 3.52
N GLY A 36 -17.83 -1.85 3.23
CA GLY A 36 -18.91 -2.12 4.20
C GLY A 36 -19.75 -0.89 4.55
N THR A 37 -19.66 0.15 3.74
CA THR A 37 -20.34 1.44 3.91
C THR A 37 -20.89 1.85 2.55
N ASP A 38 -22.16 2.25 2.50
CA ASP A 38 -22.72 2.92 1.33
C ASP A 38 -21.87 4.14 1.01
N VAL A 39 -21.39 4.25 -0.24
CA VAL A 39 -20.67 5.44 -0.69
C VAL A 39 -21.73 6.55 -0.82
N PRO A 40 -21.73 7.56 0.07
CA PRO A 40 -22.88 8.43 0.28
C PRO A 40 -23.13 9.38 -0.91
N ASN A 41 -22.13 9.62 -1.75
CA ASN A 41 -22.25 10.43 -2.95
C ASN A 41 -21.19 10.08 -4.01
N ARG A 42 -21.40 10.55 -5.25
CA ARG A 42 -20.52 10.30 -6.40
C ARG A 42 -19.12 10.91 -6.25
N ASP A 43 -18.99 11.99 -5.50
CA ASP A 43 -17.70 12.65 -5.29
C ASP A 43 -16.76 11.78 -4.44
N LEU A 44 -17.27 11.20 -3.35
CA LEU A 44 -16.49 10.26 -2.54
C LEU A 44 -16.14 8.99 -3.32
N GLU A 45 -17.06 8.50 -4.17
CA GLU A 45 -16.81 7.37 -5.05
C GLU A 45 -15.61 7.63 -5.97
N LEU A 46 -15.56 8.81 -6.60
CA LEU A 46 -14.46 9.21 -7.46
C LEU A 46 -13.14 9.30 -6.69
N LEU A 47 -13.14 9.92 -5.50
CA LEU A 47 -11.93 10.04 -4.67
C LEU A 47 -11.37 8.67 -4.24
N LEU A 48 -12.23 7.73 -3.84
CA LEU A 48 -11.83 6.38 -3.46
C LEU A 48 -11.25 5.61 -4.65
N ARG A 49 -11.83 5.73 -5.84
CA ARG A 49 -11.30 5.11 -7.06
C ARG A 49 -9.97 5.71 -7.48
N HIS A 50 -9.84 7.04 -7.45
CA HIS A 50 -8.57 7.71 -7.76
C HIS A 50 -7.46 7.28 -6.81
N ARG A 51 -7.75 7.22 -5.50
CA ARG A 51 -6.82 6.71 -4.49
C ARG A 51 -6.44 5.26 -4.77
N ALA A 52 -7.39 4.42 -5.14
CA ALA A 52 -7.13 3.02 -5.47
C ALA A 52 -6.21 2.87 -6.71
N VAL A 53 -6.34 3.74 -7.72
CA VAL A 53 -5.40 3.79 -8.86
C VAL A 53 -4.00 4.20 -8.41
N LEU A 54 -3.87 5.24 -7.56
CA LEU A 54 -2.56 5.66 -7.04
C LEU A 54 -1.88 4.54 -6.25
N LEU A 55 -2.62 3.83 -5.39
CA LEU A 55 -2.08 2.67 -4.66
C LEU A 55 -1.66 1.54 -5.60
N ALA A 56 -2.42 1.28 -6.66
CA ALA A 56 -2.04 0.30 -7.66
C ALA A 56 -0.74 0.67 -8.40
N LEU A 57 -0.57 1.95 -8.74
CA LEU A 57 0.67 2.44 -9.35
C LEU A 57 1.87 2.27 -8.41
N VAL A 58 1.71 2.59 -7.13
CA VAL A 58 2.76 2.34 -6.11
C VAL A 58 3.08 0.85 -6.02
N GLY A 59 2.05 -0.01 -5.97
CA GLY A 59 2.22 -1.45 -5.88
C GLY A 59 2.93 -2.06 -7.10
N ILE A 60 2.53 -1.65 -8.31
CA ILE A 60 3.21 -2.04 -9.56
C ILE A 60 4.66 -1.55 -9.53
N GLY A 61 4.90 -0.30 -9.15
CA GLY A 61 6.26 0.24 -9.08
C GLY A 61 7.13 -0.51 -8.06
N LEU A 62 6.60 -0.94 -6.91
CA LEU A 62 7.31 -1.78 -5.95
C LEU A 62 7.67 -3.15 -6.56
N ILE A 63 6.75 -3.79 -7.29
CA ILE A 63 7.01 -5.05 -8.00
C ILE A 63 8.10 -4.85 -9.06
N VAL A 64 8.01 -3.80 -9.88
CA VAL A 64 9.04 -3.50 -10.89
C VAL A 64 10.38 -3.19 -10.23
N GLY A 65 10.40 -2.45 -9.12
CA GLY A 65 11.59 -2.16 -8.33
C GLY A 65 12.26 -3.40 -7.74
N ALA A 66 11.54 -4.52 -7.58
CA ALA A 66 12.14 -5.79 -7.22
C ALA A 66 13.13 -6.28 -8.29
N PHE A 67 12.77 -6.10 -9.57
CA PHE A 67 13.55 -6.57 -10.73
C PHE A 67 14.45 -5.51 -11.36
N VAL A 68 14.17 -4.22 -11.12
CA VAL A 68 14.89 -3.09 -11.71
C VAL A 68 15.61 -2.31 -10.62
N PRO A 69 16.92 -2.57 -10.37
CA PRO A 69 17.66 -1.96 -9.27
C PRO A 69 17.73 -0.44 -9.32
N SER A 70 17.74 0.16 -10.51
CA SER A 70 17.88 1.62 -10.70
C SER A 70 16.72 2.43 -10.13
N ILE A 71 15.50 1.88 -10.09
CA ILE A 71 14.32 2.57 -9.54
C ILE A 71 13.95 2.09 -8.13
N ARG A 72 14.59 1.02 -7.65
CA ARG A 72 14.20 0.30 -6.43
C ARG A 72 14.13 1.20 -5.21
N VAL A 73 15.17 1.99 -4.97
CA VAL A 73 15.26 2.90 -3.80
C VAL A 73 14.14 3.94 -3.85
N ALA A 74 13.90 4.53 -5.03
CA ALA A 74 12.82 5.48 -5.21
C ALA A 74 11.45 4.85 -4.91
N MET A 75 11.19 3.64 -5.41
CA MET A 75 9.92 2.95 -5.19
C MET A 75 9.71 2.52 -3.74
N ILE A 76 10.76 2.06 -3.05
CA ILE A 76 10.74 1.78 -1.61
C ILE A 76 10.35 3.05 -0.84
N ALA A 77 11.01 4.18 -1.13
CA ALA A 77 10.70 5.46 -0.49
C ALA A 77 9.24 5.89 -0.75
N THR A 78 8.76 5.77 -1.99
CA THR A 78 7.35 6.04 -2.34
C THR A 78 6.40 5.16 -1.55
N GLY A 79 6.67 3.85 -1.43
CA GLY A 79 5.85 2.93 -0.65
C GLY A 79 5.80 3.29 0.83
N ILE A 80 6.95 3.66 1.43
CA ILE A 80 7.06 4.11 2.82
C ILE A 80 6.25 5.38 3.04
N VAL A 81 6.38 6.39 2.17
CA VAL A 81 5.64 7.65 2.28
C VAL A 81 4.14 7.42 2.11
N SER A 82 3.73 6.61 1.13
CA SER A 82 2.33 6.28 0.89
C SER A 82 1.69 5.57 2.09
N THR A 83 2.33 4.51 2.59
CA THR A 83 1.80 3.72 3.72
C THR A 83 1.89 4.48 5.04
N GLY A 84 3.03 5.14 5.28
CA GLY A 84 3.27 5.92 6.49
C GLY A 84 2.30 7.10 6.62
N SER A 85 2.02 7.83 5.54
CA SER A 85 1.04 8.93 5.59
C SER A 85 -0.36 8.43 5.93
N PHE A 86 -0.79 7.27 5.41
CA PHE A 86 -2.07 6.68 5.80
C PHE A 86 -2.13 6.31 7.29
N LEU A 87 -1.07 5.67 7.83
CA LEU A 87 -1.02 5.31 9.24
C LEU A 87 -0.98 6.54 10.17
N VAL A 88 -0.26 7.59 9.77
CA VAL A 88 -0.28 8.88 10.49
C VAL A 88 -1.70 9.45 10.52
N LEU A 89 -2.41 9.45 9.38
CA LEU A 89 -3.80 9.93 9.31
C LEU A 89 -4.75 9.11 10.18
N VAL A 90 -4.60 7.78 10.21
CA VAL A 90 -5.35 6.89 11.10
C VAL A 90 -5.11 7.25 12.57
N ALA A 91 -3.86 7.53 12.94
CA ALA A 91 -3.50 7.93 14.30
C ALA A 91 -4.04 9.32 14.66
N THR A 92 -4.05 10.28 13.73
CA THR A 92 -4.52 11.65 13.98
C THR A 92 -6.04 11.76 14.02
N ILE A 93 -6.76 10.98 13.20
CA ILE A 93 -8.23 10.93 13.21
C ILE A 93 -8.72 10.12 14.43
N GLY A 94 -7.97 9.09 14.81
CA GLY A 94 -8.29 8.23 15.94
C GLY A 94 -9.07 6.98 15.53
N ALA A 95 -8.69 5.85 16.11
CA ALA A 95 -9.25 4.54 15.75
C ALA A 95 -10.75 4.40 16.06
N GLY A 96 -11.29 5.19 17.00
CA GLY A 96 -12.70 5.15 17.39
C GLY A 96 -13.67 5.75 16.36
N GLU A 97 -13.17 6.59 15.44
CA GLU A 97 -13.98 7.22 14.39
C GLU A 97 -13.96 6.44 13.08
N LEU A 98 -13.12 5.41 12.99
CA LEU A 98 -12.94 4.61 11.78
C LEU A 98 -13.73 3.31 11.85
N ASN A 99 -14.25 2.89 10.70
CA ASN A 99 -14.93 1.61 10.61
C ASN A 99 -13.94 0.43 10.79
N ALA A 100 -14.47 -0.74 11.15
CA ALA A 100 -13.67 -1.94 11.41
C ALA A 100 -12.81 -2.40 10.22
N ARG A 101 -13.22 -2.10 8.98
CA ARG A 101 -12.49 -2.48 7.77
C ARG A 101 -11.30 -1.57 7.51
N THR A 102 -11.46 -0.26 7.72
CA THR A 102 -10.36 0.71 7.68
C THR A 102 -9.29 0.36 8.73
N LEU A 103 -9.72 -0.05 9.93
CA LEU A 103 -8.80 -0.55 10.96
C LEU A 103 -8.11 -1.86 10.55
N GLN A 104 -8.80 -2.76 9.86
CA GLN A 104 -8.19 -3.97 9.32
C GLN A 104 -7.11 -3.64 8.27
N VAL A 105 -7.38 -2.70 7.37
CA VAL A 105 -6.40 -2.22 6.39
C VAL A 105 -5.20 -1.58 7.10
N ALA A 106 -5.44 -0.74 8.11
CA ALA A 106 -4.36 -0.13 8.89
C ALA A 106 -3.44 -1.19 9.55
N ARG A 107 -3.99 -2.31 10.04
CA ARG A 107 -3.17 -3.41 10.60
C ARG A 107 -2.31 -4.09 9.54
N ILE A 108 -2.85 -4.30 8.34
CA ILE A 108 -2.11 -4.87 7.20
C ILE A 108 -0.98 -3.91 6.81
N ASP A 109 -1.26 -2.60 6.77
CA ASP A 109 -0.32 -1.55 6.39
C ASP A 109 0.83 -1.40 7.39
N VAL A 110 0.62 -1.65 8.68
CA VAL A 110 1.72 -1.73 9.67
C VAL A 110 2.72 -2.83 9.30
N GLY A 111 2.23 -4.02 8.92
CA GLY A 111 3.09 -5.12 8.47
C GLY A 111 3.80 -4.81 7.15
N ALA A 112 3.09 -4.19 6.21
CA ALA A 112 3.65 -3.75 4.93
C ALA A 112 4.76 -2.70 5.12
N LEU A 113 4.54 -1.72 6.01
CA LEU A 113 5.53 -0.70 6.33
C LEU A 113 6.77 -1.30 6.99
N ALA A 114 6.60 -2.23 7.95
CA ALA A 114 7.72 -2.93 8.57
C ALA A 114 8.54 -3.72 7.53
N ALA A 115 7.87 -4.40 6.60
CA ALA A 115 8.53 -5.10 5.49
C ALA A 115 9.29 -4.15 4.56
N LEU A 116 8.73 -2.97 4.23
CA LEU A 116 9.41 -1.96 3.42
C LEU A 116 10.65 -1.40 4.12
N VAL A 117 10.56 -1.12 5.43
CA VAL A 117 11.71 -0.65 6.21
C VAL A 117 12.80 -1.72 6.25
N LEU A 118 12.46 -2.98 6.51
CA LEU A 118 13.42 -4.08 6.46
C LEU A 118 14.08 -4.20 5.08
N THR A 119 13.28 -4.06 4.02
CA THR A 119 13.79 -4.10 2.64
C THR A 119 14.73 -2.93 2.35
N ALA A 120 14.39 -1.72 2.83
CA ALA A 120 15.24 -0.55 2.72
C ALA A 120 16.58 -0.76 3.43
N LEU A 121 16.56 -1.36 4.63
CA LEU A 121 17.78 -1.71 5.36
C LEU A 121 18.61 -2.74 4.58
N VAL A 122 18.00 -3.84 4.13
CA VAL A 122 18.71 -4.90 3.39
C VAL A 122 19.39 -4.35 2.13
N TYR A 123 18.72 -3.47 1.36
CA TYR A 123 19.34 -2.89 0.16
C TYR A 123 20.26 -1.70 0.46
N GLY A 124 20.01 -0.94 1.54
CA GLY A 124 20.85 0.17 1.97
C GLY A 124 22.19 -0.26 2.57
N PHE A 125 22.29 -1.49 3.10
CA PHE A 125 23.55 -2.08 3.58
C PHE A 125 24.34 -2.86 2.50
N VAL A 126 23.74 -3.13 1.35
CA VAL A 126 24.34 -3.93 0.26
C VAL A 126 24.73 -3.07 -0.96
N GLY A 127 24.32 -1.79 -0.98
CA GLY A 127 24.63 -0.81 -2.02
C GLY A 127 25.96 -0.08 -1.80
#